data_AF-A0A7V8BIA3-F1
#
_entry.id   AF-A0A7V8BIA3-F1
#
_cell.length_a   1.000
_cell.length_b   1.000
_cell.length_c   1.000
_cell.angle_alpha   90.00
_cell.angle_beta   90.00
_cell.angle_gamma   90.00
#
_symmetry.space_group_name_H-M   'P 1'
#
loop_
_entity.id
_entity.type
_entity.pdbx_description
1 polymer ?
#
loop_
_entity_poly.entity_id
_entity_poly.type
_entity_poly.pdbx_seq_one_letter_code
_entity_poly.pdbx_strand_id
1 'polypeptide(L)'
;MRAMLFALALFALTGAARADKYVLCDDSVPTGLECFMTVLDRAYEYCRQVESIVIIEFGMDEANAGTNGAKLAACSDKYHRDLKPSYIAALKEMAKHRGLTERVKEAHAFWAESVKALAPQAGESELDYKLRVMEKLDHLRDRAGEIRAALAERAATLAQKVTGKPKKKS
;
A
#
# COMPACT_ATOMS: atom_id res chain seq x y z
N MET A 1 -41.30 6.35 22.37
CA MET A 1 -39.84 6.40 22.14
C MET A 1 -39.40 5.04 21.63
N ARG A 2 -39.11 4.92 20.33
CA ARG A 2 -38.60 3.68 19.73
C ARG A 2 -37.21 3.98 19.19
N ALA A 3 -36.20 3.41 19.85
CA ALA A 3 -34.82 3.42 19.38
C ALA A 3 -34.76 2.74 18.01
N MET A 4 -34.48 3.52 16.96
CA MET A 4 -34.09 2.96 15.67
C MET A 4 -32.62 2.58 15.75
N LEU A 5 -32.40 1.27 15.82
CA LEU A 5 -31.10 0.62 15.62
C LEU A 5 -30.49 1.11 14.31
N PHE A 6 -29.38 1.85 14.41
CA PHE A 6 -28.47 2.11 13.32
C PHE A 6 -27.79 0.79 12.95
N ALA A 7 -28.33 0.09 11.96
CA ALA A 7 -27.57 -0.96 11.29
C ALA A 7 -26.50 -0.27 10.44
N LEU A 8 -25.24 -0.27 10.89
CA LEU A 8 -24.10 -0.07 10.02
C LEU A 8 -24.18 -1.16 8.94
N ALA A 9 -24.64 -0.77 7.74
CA ALA A 9 -24.45 -1.58 6.55
C ALA A 9 -22.96 -1.52 6.18
N LEU A 10 -22.16 -2.33 6.88
CA LEU A 10 -20.91 -2.85 6.36
C LEU A 10 -21.26 -3.51 5.04
N PHE A 11 -20.98 -2.82 3.93
CA PHE A 11 -21.06 -3.40 2.61
C PHE A 11 -20.03 -4.53 2.58
N ALA A 12 -20.51 -5.75 2.80
CA ALA A 12 -19.78 -6.93 2.46
C ALA A 12 -19.59 -6.90 0.94
N LEU A 13 -18.39 -6.50 0.50
CA LEU A 13 -17.85 -6.88 -0.80
C LEU A 13 -17.71 -8.40 -0.78
N THR A 14 -18.83 -9.12 -0.94
CA THR A 14 -18.84 -10.57 -1.12
C THR A 14 -18.29 -10.85 -2.51
N GLY A 15 -16.97 -10.96 -2.54
CA GLY A 15 -16.13 -11.29 -3.68
C GLY A 15 -14.65 -11.26 -3.32
N ALA A 16 -14.27 -11.33 -2.04
CA ALA A 16 -12.88 -11.46 -1.64
C ALA A 16 -12.54 -12.95 -1.51
N ALA A 17 -11.64 -13.42 -2.36
CA ALA A 17 -11.12 -14.77 -2.24
C ALA A 17 -10.45 -14.97 -0.87
N ARG A 18 -10.67 -16.14 -0.26
CA ARG A 18 -10.19 -16.54 1.07
C ARG A 18 -8.70 -16.24 1.28
N ALA A 19 -8.39 -15.94 2.55
CA ALA A 19 -7.26 -15.19 3.07
C ALA A 19 -5.87 -15.87 3.03
N ASP A 20 -5.69 -17.07 2.46
CA ASP A 20 -4.34 -17.66 2.27
C ASP A 20 -3.51 -16.97 1.15
N LYS A 21 -3.79 -15.70 0.80
CA LYS A 21 -3.60 -15.21 -0.59
C LYS A 21 -2.51 -14.15 -0.83
N TYR A 22 -2.01 -13.47 0.21
CA TYR A 22 -1.03 -12.39 0.06
C TYR A 22 0.07 -12.48 1.12
N VAL A 23 1.29 -12.84 0.70
CA VAL A 23 2.44 -13.14 1.57
C VAL A 23 2.85 -12.00 2.52
N LEU A 24 2.51 -10.75 2.18
CA LEU A 24 2.87 -9.56 2.96
C LEU A 24 1.74 -9.04 3.87
N CYS A 25 0.64 -9.78 4.06
CA CYS A 25 -0.46 -9.31 4.89
C CYS A 25 -0.93 -10.42 5.82
N ASP A 26 -1.40 -10.04 7.00
CA ASP A 26 -2.08 -10.99 7.88
C ASP A 26 -3.46 -11.38 7.32
N ASP A 27 -4.00 -12.48 7.84
CA ASP A 27 -5.31 -13.00 7.45
C ASP A 27 -6.48 -12.07 7.82
N SER A 28 -6.22 -11.03 8.63
CA SER A 28 -7.22 -10.04 9.03
C SER A 28 -7.45 -8.97 7.97
N VAL A 29 -6.57 -8.88 6.97
CA VAL A 29 -6.73 -7.94 5.85
C VAL A 29 -7.82 -8.44 4.87
N PRO A 30 -8.95 -7.72 4.74
CA PRO A 30 -10.15 -8.27 4.12
C PRO A 30 -10.11 -8.32 2.58
N THR A 31 -9.23 -7.54 1.93
CA THR A 31 -9.18 -7.45 0.46
C THR A 31 -7.74 -7.33 -0.07
N GLY A 32 -7.55 -7.64 -1.34
CA GLY A 32 -6.26 -7.47 -2.01
C GLY A 32 -5.87 -6.00 -2.15
N LEU A 33 -6.86 -5.10 -2.29
CA LEU A 33 -6.63 -3.66 -2.27
C LEU A 33 -6.14 -3.18 -0.90
N GLU A 34 -6.76 -3.59 0.20
CA GLU A 34 -6.31 -3.20 1.54
C GLU A 34 -4.92 -3.78 1.84
N CYS A 35 -4.64 -5.00 1.38
CA CYS A 35 -3.31 -5.57 1.50
C CYS A 35 -2.27 -4.75 0.72
N PHE A 36 -2.56 -4.43 -0.54
CA PHE A 36 -1.68 -3.57 -1.35
C PHE A 36 -1.42 -2.22 -0.65
N MET A 37 -2.45 -1.54 -0.16
CA MET A 37 -2.29 -0.25 0.54
C MET A 37 -1.55 -0.37 1.87
N THR A 38 -1.76 -1.44 2.63
CA THR A 38 -1.05 -1.70 3.89
C THR A 38 0.44 -1.92 3.65
N VAL A 39 0.78 -2.65 2.59
CA VAL A 39 2.18 -2.87 2.20
C VAL A 39 2.85 -1.56 1.76
N LEU A 40 2.14 -0.68 1.05
CA LEU A 40 2.67 0.65 0.70
C LEU A 40 2.89 1.53 1.94
N ASP A 41 1.91 1.57 2.86
CA ASP A 41 1.97 2.34 4.11
C ASP A 41 3.09 1.88 5.05
N ARG A 42 3.29 0.56 5.13
CA ARG A 42 4.32 -0.07 5.96
C ARG A 42 5.57 -0.44 5.18
N ALA A 43 5.84 0.21 4.04
CA ALA A 43 6.97 -0.15 3.20
C ALA A 43 8.31 -0.09 3.93
N TYR A 44 8.43 0.83 4.88
CA TYR A 44 9.60 0.96 5.73
C TYR A 44 9.81 -0.23 6.68
N GLU A 45 8.75 -0.95 7.09
CA GLU A 45 8.81 -2.07 8.04
C GLU A 45 9.30 -3.36 7.37
N TYR A 46 8.85 -3.61 6.14
CA TYR A 46 9.19 -4.83 5.42
C TYR A 46 10.66 -4.91 5.00
N CYS A 47 11.28 -3.78 4.67
CA CYS A 47 12.74 -3.71 4.46
C CYS A 47 13.54 -3.26 5.68
N ARG A 48 12.90 -2.85 6.79
CA ARG A 48 13.59 -2.68 8.09
C ARG A 48 14.14 -3.99 8.64
N GLN A 49 13.42 -5.09 8.41
CA GLN A 49 13.93 -6.42 8.78
C GLN A 49 15.14 -6.84 7.94
N VAL A 50 15.46 -6.10 6.87
CA VAL A 50 16.59 -6.42 6.01
C VAL A 50 17.74 -5.41 6.14
N GLU A 51 17.55 -4.08 6.14
CA GLU A 51 18.76 -3.21 6.17
C GLU A 51 18.66 -1.70 6.37
N SER A 52 17.50 -1.08 6.61
CA SER A 52 17.52 0.34 7.00
C SER A 52 18.03 0.58 8.42
N ILE A 53 18.21 -0.49 9.19
CA ILE A 53 18.97 -0.49 10.44
C ILE A 53 20.48 -0.47 10.16
N VAL A 54 20.98 -1.02 9.06
CA VAL A 54 22.44 -1.16 8.84
C VAL A 54 23.11 0.14 8.38
N ILE A 55 22.46 1.00 7.60
CA ILE A 55 23.03 2.33 7.27
C ILE A 55 22.94 3.29 8.47
N ILE A 56 21.95 3.08 9.35
CA ILE A 56 21.83 3.84 10.61
C ILE A 56 22.85 3.34 11.65
N GLU A 57 23.16 2.04 11.67
CA GLU A 57 24.07 1.39 12.64
C GLU A 57 25.54 1.30 12.19
N PHE A 58 25.84 1.21 10.89
CA PHE A 58 27.17 0.90 10.33
C PHE A 58 27.63 1.89 9.24
N GLY A 59 26.78 2.82 8.80
CA GLY A 59 27.11 3.79 7.75
C GLY A 59 27.03 3.23 6.32
N MET A 60 27.13 4.12 5.32
CA MET A 60 26.85 3.80 3.91
C MET A 60 27.82 2.78 3.29
N ASP A 61 29.12 2.85 3.62
CA ASP A 61 30.14 1.98 3.01
C ASP A 61 29.99 0.53 3.48
N GLU A 62 29.70 0.31 4.77
CA GLU A 62 29.56 -1.02 5.36
C GLU A 62 28.23 -1.67 4.99
N ALA A 63 27.19 -0.87 4.73
CA ALA A 63 25.91 -1.37 4.23
C ALA A 63 25.97 -1.89 2.79
N ASN A 64 26.93 -1.42 2.00
CA ASN A 64 27.15 -1.88 0.62
C ASN A 64 28.18 -3.01 0.52
N ALA A 65 28.97 -3.24 1.57
CA ALA A 65 30.06 -4.21 1.53
C ALA A 65 29.55 -5.65 1.73
N GLY A 66 30.03 -6.56 0.87
CA GLY A 66 29.91 -8.01 1.06
C GLY A 66 28.47 -8.50 1.23
N THR A 67 28.17 -9.05 2.40
CA THR A 67 26.88 -9.69 2.71
C THR A 67 25.72 -8.70 2.82
N ASN A 68 25.99 -7.42 3.08
CA ASN A 68 24.95 -6.42 3.29
C ASN A 68 24.33 -5.96 1.96
N GLY A 69 25.14 -5.62 0.95
CA GLY A 69 24.59 -5.33 -0.39
C GLY A 69 23.74 -6.49 -0.97
N ALA A 70 24.09 -7.74 -0.66
CA ALA A 70 23.33 -8.92 -1.07
C ALA A 70 21.96 -9.05 -0.34
N LYS A 71 21.87 -8.64 0.92
CA LYS A 71 20.63 -8.62 1.69
C LYS A 71 19.68 -7.53 1.15
N LEU A 72 20.17 -6.33 0.85
CA LEU A 72 19.36 -5.27 0.25
C LEU A 72 18.73 -5.69 -1.08
N ALA A 73 19.53 -6.35 -1.94
CA ALA A 73 19.03 -6.93 -3.18
C ALA A 73 17.95 -8.00 -2.91
N ALA A 74 18.20 -8.89 -1.95
CA ALA A 74 17.22 -9.90 -1.55
C ALA A 74 15.93 -9.30 -0.96
N CYS A 75 16.00 -8.16 -0.24
CA CYS A 75 14.79 -7.44 0.21
C CYS A 75 13.99 -6.98 -1.00
N SER A 76 14.65 -6.28 -1.92
CA SER A 76 14.02 -5.70 -3.10
C SER A 76 13.31 -6.76 -3.93
N ASP A 77 13.97 -7.91 -4.14
CA ASP A 77 13.42 -9.07 -4.84
C ASP A 77 12.23 -9.68 -4.11
N LYS A 78 12.34 -9.86 -2.78
CA LYS A 78 11.24 -10.35 -1.95
C LYS A 78 10.04 -9.41 -2.02
N TYR A 79 10.28 -8.12 -1.92
CA TYR A 79 9.24 -7.10 -1.99
C TYR A 79 8.55 -7.09 -3.35
N HIS A 80 9.31 -7.29 -4.43
CA HIS A 80 8.74 -7.44 -5.77
C HIS A 80 7.85 -8.66 -5.93
N ARG A 81 8.37 -9.81 -5.50
CA ARG A 81 7.64 -11.07 -5.60
C ARG A 81 6.36 -11.04 -4.78
N ASP A 82 6.44 -10.52 -3.56
CA ASP A 82 5.39 -10.70 -2.57
C ASP A 82 4.30 -9.61 -2.65
N LEU A 83 4.58 -8.43 -3.24
CA LEU A 83 3.57 -7.39 -3.52
C LEU A 83 2.71 -7.71 -4.75
N LYS A 84 3.28 -8.38 -5.76
CA LYS A 84 2.60 -8.64 -7.03
C LYS A 84 1.19 -9.27 -6.89
N PRO A 85 0.96 -10.27 -6.01
CA PRO A 85 -0.36 -10.84 -5.82
C PRO A 85 -1.41 -9.83 -5.35
N SER A 86 -1.09 -8.98 -4.35
CA SER A 86 -2.03 -7.99 -3.81
C SER A 86 -2.29 -6.87 -4.82
N TYR A 87 -1.28 -6.44 -5.57
CA TYR A 87 -1.47 -5.51 -6.69
C TYR A 87 -2.44 -6.04 -7.77
N ILE A 88 -2.25 -7.28 -8.22
CA ILE A 88 -3.15 -7.89 -9.23
C ILE A 88 -4.59 -7.98 -8.69
N ALA A 89 -4.75 -8.29 -7.42
CA ALA A 89 -6.07 -8.32 -6.79
C ALA A 89 -6.69 -6.93 -6.67
N ALA A 90 -5.92 -5.92 -6.26
CA ALA A 90 -6.35 -4.53 -6.21
C ALA A 90 -6.87 -4.04 -7.58
N LEU A 91 -6.17 -4.37 -8.66
CA LEU A 91 -6.62 -4.04 -10.03
C LEU A 91 -7.94 -4.73 -10.40
N LYS A 92 -8.13 -5.99 -10.01
CA LYS A 92 -9.38 -6.73 -10.26
C LYS A 92 -10.55 -6.13 -9.50
N GLU A 93 -10.34 -5.79 -8.23
CA GLU A 93 -11.35 -5.14 -7.39
C GLU A 93 -11.75 -3.77 -7.95
N MET A 94 -10.78 -2.99 -8.43
CA MET A 94 -11.01 -1.64 -8.93
C MET A 94 -11.38 -1.56 -10.41
N ALA A 95 -11.41 -2.67 -11.16
CA ALA A 95 -11.57 -2.68 -12.62
C ALA A 95 -12.76 -1.85 -13.15
N LYS A 96 -13.85 -1.73 -12.39
CA LYS A 96 -15.05 -0.94 -12.74
C LYS A 96 -14.94 0.55 -12.39
N HIS A 97 -13.81 1.00 -11.87
CA HIS A 97 -13.60 2.32 -11.31
C HIS A 97 -12.33 2.93 -11.89
N ARG A 98 -12.42 3.46 -13.12
CA ARG A 98 -11.27 3.99 -13.89
C ARG A 98 -10.32 4.85 -13.04
N GLY A 99 -10.84 5.84 -12.30
CA GLY A 99 -10.01 6.72 -11.47
C GLY A 99 -9.25 5.99 -10.35
N LEU A 100 -9.87 4.98 -9.72
CA LEU A 100 -9.20 4.17 -8.69
C LEU A 100 -8.20 3.19 -9.31
N THR A 101 -8.53 2.60 -10.46
CA THR A 101 -7.61 1.75 -11.22
C THR A 101 -6.33 2.51 -11.57
N GLU A 102 -6.45 3.74 -12.08
CA GLU A 102 -5.26 4.54 -12.42
C GLU A 102 -4.45 4.90 -11.17
N ARG A 103 -5.09 5.31 -10.07
CA ARG A 103 -4.38 5.56 -8.79
C ARG A 103 -3.61 4.32 -8.29
N VAL A 104 -4.20 3.12 -8.39
CA VAL A 104 -3.53 1.87 -8.01
C VAL A 104 -2.32 1.59 -8.91
N LYS A 105 -2.43 1.82 -10.23
CA LYS A 105 -1.30 1.67 -11.16
C LYS A 105 -0.19 2.68 -10.87
N GLU A 106 -0.53 3.94 -10.65
CA GLU A 106 0.42 5.00 -10.33
C GLU A 106 1.14 4.72 -9.01
N ALA A 107 0.42 4.24 -7.99
CA ALA A 107 1.02 3.83 -6.72
C ALA A 107 1.98 2.66 -6.90
N HIS A 108 1.63 1.66 -7.73
CA HIS A 108 2.52 0.54 -8.03
C HIS A 108 3.75 1.00 -8.85
N ALA A 109 3.59 1.91 -9.81
CA ALA A 109 4.71 2.46 -10.57
C ALA A 109 5.68 3.21 -9.66
N PHE A 110 5.16 4.06 -8.78
CA PHE A 110 5.96 4.80 -7.81
C PHE A 110 6.64 3.88 -6.78
N TRP A 111 5.97 2.81 -6.36
CA TRP A 111 6.59 1.77 -5.54
C TRP A 111 7.77 1.10 -6.27
N ALA A 112 7.63 0.75 -7.55
CA ALA A 112 8.71 0.14 -8.32
C ALA A 112 9.92 1.07 -8.47
N GLU A 113 9.69 2.38 -8.60
CA GLU A 113 10.75 3.40 -8.55
C GLU A 113 11.39 3.51 -7.16
N SER A 114 10.56 3.49 -6.11
CA SER A 114 11.00 3.61 -4.72
C SER A 114 11.87 2.43 -4.29
N VAL A 115 11.54 1.20 -4.72
CA VAL A 115 12.37 0.03 -4.45
C VAL A 115 13.74 0.14 -5.12
N LYS A 116 13.82 0.66 -6.35
CA LYS A 116 15.12 0.93 -7.00
C LYS A 116 15.91 1.99 -6.26
N ALA A 117 15.22 2.96 -5.68
CA ALA A 117 15.82 4.02 -4.88
C ALA A 117 16.31 3.54 -3.50
N LEU A 118 16.10 2.29 -3.10
CA LEU A 118 16.66 1.78 -1.84
C LEU A 118 18.18 1.61 -1.90
N ALA A 119 18.74 1.44 -3.10
CA ALA A 119 20.18 1.40 -3.30
C ALA A 119 20.80 2.82 -3.18
N PRO A 120 21.96 2.96 -2.52
CA PRO A 120 22.77 4.16 -2.59
C PRO A 120 23.20 4.49 -4.02
N GLN A 121 23.32 5.78 -4.32
CA GLN A 121 23.85 6.26 -5.60
C GLN A 121 25.35 6.53 -5.51
N ALA A 122 26.04 6.45 -6.65
CA ALA A 122 27.47 6.73 -6.69
C ALA A 122 27.77 8.17 -6.27
N GLY A 123 28.63 8.35 -5.28
CA GLY A 123 29.02 9.66 -4.75
C GLY A 123 27.96 10.32 -3.87
N GLU A 124 26.89 9.62 -3.51
CA GLU A 124 25.86 10.11 -2.59
C GLU A 124 26.38 10.16 -1.16
N SER A 125 26.03 11.22 -0.41
CA SER A 125 26.35 11.28 1.02
C SER A 125 25.36 10.45 1.84
N GLU A 126 25.77 10.00 3.03
CA GLU A 126 24.87 9.27 3.93
C GLU A 126 23.59 10.04 4.27
N LEU A 127 23.70 11.35 4.47
CA LEU A 127 22.55 12.21 4.75
C LEU A 127 21.61 12.28 3.55
N ASP A 128 22.15 12.48 2.35
CA ASP A 128 21.34 12.56 1.12
C ASP A 128 20.62 11.25 0.84
N TYR A 129 21.29 10.12 1.05
CA TYR A 129 20.68 8.80 0.95
C TYR A 129 19.51 8.63 1.91
N LYS A 130 19.71 8.95 3.21
CA LYS A 130 18.67 8.83 4.23
C LYS A 130 17.47 9.71 3.89
N LEU A 131 17.70 10.97 3.51
CA LEU A 131 16.65 11.91 3.13
C LEU A 131 15.87 11.40 1.92
N ARG A 132 16.56 10.97 0.85
CA ARG A 132 15.94 10.46 -0.37
C ARG A 132 15.10 9.21 -0.11
N VAL A 133 15.61 8.26 0.67
CA VAL A 133 14.86 7.03 1.01
C VAL A 133 13.64 7.36 1.86
N MET A 134 13.78 8.22 2.87
CA MET A 134 12.66 8.65 3.71
C MET A 134 11.57 9.36 2.91
N GLU A 135 11.95 10.28 2.02
CA GLU A 135 11.01 10.98 1.15
C GLU A 135 10.19 10.00 0.28
N LYS A 136 10.85 9.00 -0.32
CA LYS A 136 10.15 7.97 -1.10
C LYS A 136 9.18 7.17 -0.26
N LEU A 137 9.55 6.80 0.97
CA LEU A 137 8.69 6.05 1.88
C LEU A 137 7.47 6.87 2.33
N ASP A 138 7.65 8.16 2.61
CA ASP A 138 6.55 9.05 2.97
C ASP A 138 5.58 9.24 1.78
N HIS A 139 6.10 9.42 0.56
CA HIS A 139 5.25 9.49 -0.64
C HIS A 139 4.49 8.18 -0.92
N LEU A 140 5.03 7.01 -0.55
CA LEU A 140 4.28 5.75 -0.65
C LEU A 140 3.10 5.72 0.32
N ARG A 141 3.30 6.22 1.55
CA ARG A 141 2.24 6.36 2.55
C ARG A 141 1.16 7.32 2.08
N ASP A 142 1.56 8.47 1.54
CA ASP A 142 0.62 9.48 1.03
C ASP A 142 -0.27 8.90 -0.08
N ARG A 143 0.32 8.19 -1.03
CA ARG A 143 -0.43 7.52 -2.11
C ARG A 143 -1.41 6.47 -1.59
N ALA A 144 -1.03 5.68 -0.57
CA ALA A 144 -1.96 4.76 0.08
C ALA A 144 -3.11 5.53 0.76
N GLY A 145 -2.81 6.64 1.43
CA GLY A 145 -3.79 7.55 2.02
C GLY A 145 -4.76 8.13 1.00
N GLU A 146 -4.28 8.59 -0.15
CA GLU A 146 -5.11 9.11 -1.24
C GLU A 146 -6.09 8.08 -1.79
N ILE A 147 -5.66 6.83 -1.96
CA ILE A 147 -6.55 5.75 -2.42
C ILE A 147 -7.63 5.48 -1.37
N ARG A 148 -7.28 5.42 -0.08
CA ARG A 148 -8.24 5.27 1.03
C ARG A 148 -9.23 6.43 1.08
N ALA A 149 -8.76 7.66 0.93
CA ALA A 149 -9.62 8.85 0.90
C ALA A 149 -10.62 8.79 -0.27
N ALA A 150 -10.15 8.42 -1.48
CA ALA A 150 -11.00 8.27 -2.65
C ALA A 150 -12.06 7.16 -2.49
N LEU A 151 -11.74 6.07 -1.79
CA LEU A 151 -12.70 5.03 -1.45
C LEU A 151 -13.76 5.55 -0.46
N ALA A 152 -13.35 6.28 0.57
CA ALA A 152 -14.24 6.85 1.57
C ALA A 152 -15.22 7.86 0.96
N GLU A 153 -14.73 8.76 0.11
CA GLU A 153 -15.56 9.75 -0.61
C GLU A 153 -16.63 9.06 -1.48
N ARG A 154 -16.26 7.99 -2.16
CA ARG A 154 -17.20 7.20 -2.97
C ARG A 154 -18.25 6.52 -2.10
N ALA A 155 -17.85 5.94 -0.97
CA ALA A 155 -18.78 5.32 -0.04
C ALA A 155 -19.79 6.34 0.49
N ALA A 156 -19.33 7.54 0.87
CA ALA A 156 -20.19 8.65 1.30
C ALA A 156 -21.17 9.08 0.19
N THR A 157 -20.68 9.22 -1.05
CA THR A 157 -21.51 9.58 -2.21
C THR A 157 -22.61 8.55 -2.49
N LEU A 158 -22.28 7.25 -2.38
CA LEU A 158 -23.25 6.17 -2.56
C LEU A 158 -24.30 6.17 -1.44
N ALA A 159 -23.88 6.38 -0.18
CA ALA A 159 -24.79 6.46 0.95
C ALA A 159 -25.83 7.59 0.79
N GLN A 160 -25.38 8.77 0.35
CA GLN A 160 -26.28 9.91 0.08
C GLN A 160 -27.29 9.64 -1.04
N LYS A 161 -26.89 8.91 -2.10
CA LYS A 161 -27.82 8.52 -3.18
C LYS A 161 -28.91 7.54 -2.72
N VAL A 162 -28.60 6.70 -1.73
CA VAL A 162 -29.56 5.74 -1.15
C VAL A 162 -30.56 6.45 -0.25
N THR A 163 -30.12 7.43 0.54
CA THR A 163 -30.99 8.18 1.46
C THR A 163 -31.78 9.31 0.80
N GLY A 164 -31.29 9.86 -0.33
CA GLY A 164 -31.89 10.99 -1.04
C GLY A 164 -32.96 10.65 -2.07
N LYS A 165 -33.32 9.38 -2.29
CA LYS A 165 -34.36 9.00 -3.27
C LYS A 165 -35.76 9.22 -2.64
N PRO A 166 -36.58 10.19 -3.11
CA PRO A 166 -37.91 10.39 -2.54
C PRO A 166 -38.78 9.17 -2.82
N LYS A 167 -39.48 8.67 -1.79
CA LYS A 167 -40.57 7.70 -1.95
C LYS A 167 -41.59 8.30 -2.91
N LYS A 168 -41.65 7.78 -4.13
CA LYS A 168 -42.75 8.04 -5.05
C LYS A 168 -44.02 7.57 -4.34
N LYS A 169 -44.81 8.50 -3.80
CA LYS A 169 -46.16 8.18 -3.33
C LYS A 169 -46.99 7.78 -4.54
N SER A 170 -47.73 6.70 -4.34
CA SER A 170 -48.68 6.08 -5.27
C SER A 170 -49.61 7.08 -5.95
#